data_AF-A0A7W1VPH1-F1
#
_entry.id   AF-A0A7W1VPH1-F1
#
_cell.length_a   1.000
_cell.length_b   1.000
_cell.length_c   1.000
_cell.angle_alpha   90.00
_cell.angle_beta   90.00
_cell.angle_gamma   90.00
#
_symmetry.space_group_name_H-M   'P 1'
#
loop_
_entity.id
_entity.type
_entity.pdbx_description
1 polymer ?
#
loop_
_entity_poly.entity_id
_entity_poly.type
_entity_poly.pdbx_seq_one_letter_code
_entity_poly.pdbx_strand_id
1 'polypeptide(L)'
;MKLIKAFSLLTVAFALSFGANSAFAESCCVKAKATGKDCSHKCCVEARDAEKTCEKCQKDASCCDKAIAKKKDCTHACCKEATKEKKVCQKCNKKKEAA
;
A
#
# COMPACT_ATOMS: atom_id res chain seq x y z
N MET A 1 49.41 -4.54 15.73
CA MET A 1 48.76 -5.70 15.08
C MET A 1 47.74 -6.30 16.03
N LYS A 2 46.56 -6.71 15.51
CA LYS A 2 45.48 -7.50 16.16
C LYS A 2 44.28 -6.76 16.76
N LEU A 3 43.52 -6.00 15.95
CA LEU A 3 42.11 -5.66 16.28
C LEU A 3 41.24 -5.54 14.99
N ILE A 4 41.41 -6.44 14.00
CA ILE A 4 40.64 -6.44 12.73
C ILE A 4 39.97 -7.80 12.46
N LYS A 5 39.57 -8.54 13.52
CA LYS A 5 38.83 -9.79 13.35
C LYS A 5 37.72 -9.87 14.39
N ALA A 6 36.52 -9.38 14.05
CA ALA A 6 35.22 -9.85 14.57
C ALA A 6 34.09 -8.80 14.45
N PHE A 7 33.86 -8.22 13.27
CA PHE A 7 32.57 -7.56 12.97
C PHE A 7 31.94 -8.21 11.74
N SER A 8 31.81 -9.53 11.78
CA SER A 8 30.91 -10.31 10.93
C SER A 8 29.94 -11.05 11.85
N LEU A 9 28.98 -10.31 12.41
CA LEU A 9 27.80 -10.86 13.08
C LEU A 9 26.60 -9.99 12.72
N LEU A 10 26.06 -10.28 11.54
CA LEU A 10 24.65 -10.60 11.34
C LEU A 10 23.68 -9.92 12.32
N THR A 11 23.30 -8.67 12.04
CA THR A 11 22.09 -8.05 12.58
C THR A 11 21.04 -7.94 11.47
N VAL A 12 20.60 -9.09 10.94
CA VAL A 12 19.39 -9.18 10.10
C VAL A 12 18.28 -9.75 10.95
N ALA A 13 17.67 -8.91 11.79
CA ALA A 13 16.37 -9.21 12.42
C ALA A 13 15.76 -7.94 13.06
N PHE A 14 15.69 -6.84 12.31
CA PHE A 14 14.91 -5.69 12.74
C PHE A 14 14.18 -5.08 11.54
N ALA A 15 12.98 -5.59 11.23
CA ALA A 15 11.89 -4.87 10.56
C ALA A 15 10.71 -5.78 10.14
N LEU A 16 10.38 -6.84 10.87
CA LEU A 16 9.04 -7.45 10.79
C LEU A 16 8.12 -6.81 11.84
N SER A 17 8.09 -5.48 11.84
CA SER A 17 7.18 -4.67 12.65
C SER A 17 6.44 -3.69 11.74
N PHE A 18 5.69 -4.21 10.77
CA PHE A 18 4.56 -3.49 10.21
C PHE A 18 3.28 -4.19 10.65
N GLY A 19 3.02 -4.09 11.95
CA GLY A 19 1.66 -4.15 12.43
C GLY A 19 0.87 -2.98 11.82
N ALA A 20 -0.25 -3.29 11.21
CA ALA A 20 -1.34 -2.34 11.04
C ALA A 20 -2.66 -3.09 10.93
N ASN A 21 -3.30 -3.29 12.08
CA ASN A 21 -4.75 -3.45 12.17
C ASN A 21 -5.40 -2.41 11.25
N SER A 22 -6.07 -2.88 10.20
CA SER A 22 -6.66 -2.01 9.18
C SER A 22 -8.15 -1.88 9.42
N ALA A 23 -8.52 -1.02 10.36
CA ALA A 23 -9.87 -0.47 10.48
C ALA A 23 -10.03 0.73 9.54
N PHE A 24 -9.76 0.53 8.25
CA PHE A 24 -9.93 1.53 7.20
C PHE A 24 -10.73 0.90 6.05
N ALA A 25 -11.61 1.66 5.40
CA ALA A 25 -12.26 1.23 4.16
C ALA A 25 -11.32 1.26 2.94
N GLU A 26 -10.00 1.47 3.16
CA GLU A 26 -8.99 1.52 2.11
C GLU A 26 -8.45 0.11 1.82
N SER A 27 -8.27 -0.21 0.54
CA SER A 27 -7.69 -1.49 0.15
C SER A 27 -6.19 -1.56 0.44
N CYS A 28 -5.64 -2.77 0.56
CA CYS A 28 -4.19 -2.97 0.64
C CYS A 28 -3.44 -2.36 -0.56
N CYS A 29 -4.10 -2.23 -1.72
CA CYS A 29 -3.54 -1.60 -2.91
C CYS A 29 -3.37 -0.10 -2.74
N VAL A 30 -4.39 0.58 -2.20
CA VAL A 30 -4.35 2.03 -1.95
C VAL A 30 -3.30 2.36 -0.88
N LYS A 31 -3.23 1.57 0.20
CA LYS A 31 -2.21 1.75 1.24
C LYS A 31 -0.78 1.55 0.69
N ALA A 32 -0.56 0.53 -0.13
CA ALA A 32 0.75 0.32 -0.75
C ALA A 32 1.14 1.52 -1.64
N LYS A 33 0.21 1.97 -2.48
CA LYS A 33 0.46 3.08 -3.43
C LYS A 33 0.68 4.42 -2.74
N ALA A 34 0.01 4.68 -1.62
CA ALA A 34 0.33 5.83 -0.77
C ALA A 34 1.81 5.83 -0.37
N THR A 35 2.41 4.67 -0.10
CA THR A 35 3.84 4.56 0.23
C THR A 35 4.77 4.49 -0.99
N GLY A 36 4.25 4.68 -2.20
CA GLY A 36 5.01 4.57 -3.45
C GLY A 36 5.30 3.14 -3.88
N LYS A 37 4.58 2.14 -3.35
CA LYS A 37 4.75 0.73 -3.68
C LYS A 37 3.49 0.15 -4.31
N ASP A 38 3.63 -0.93 -5.06
CA ASP A 38 2.49 -1.75 -5.46
C ASP A 38 2.17 -2.80 -4.39
N CYS A 39 0.91 -3.22 -4.30
CA CYS A 39 0.54 -4.35 -3.47
C CYS A 39 1.07 -5.65 -4.08
N SER A 40 1.84 -6.40 -3.31
CA SER A 40 2.46 -7.66 -3.76
C SER A 40 1.62 -8.90 -3.49
N HIS A 41 0.40 -8.77 -2.97
CA HIS A 41 -0.48 -9.92 -2.78
C HIS A 41 -0.82 -10.55 -4.13
N LYS A 42 -0.72 -11.88 -4.22
CA LYS A 42 -0.99 -12.64 -5.45
C LYS A 42 -2.33 -12.24 -6.10
N CYS A 43 -3.41 -12.15 -5.29
CA CYS A 43 -4.73 -11.74 -5.77
C CYS A 43 -4.78 -10.32 -6.35
N CYS A 44 -3.91 -9.41 -5.90
CA CYS A 44 -3.85 -8.03 -6.39
C CYS A 44 -2.98 -7.94 -7.64
N VAL A 45 -1.90 -8.72 -7.71
CA VAL A 45 -1.03 -8.82 -8.90
C VAL A 45 -1.83 -9.39 -10.07
N GLU A 46 -2.49 -10.53 -9.87
CA GLU A 46 -3.33 -11.19 -10.89
C GLU A 46 -4.45 -10.26 -11.38
N ALA A 47 -5.14 -9.58 -10.46
CA ALA A 47 -6.19 -8.63 -10.81
C ALA A 47 -5.66 -7.46 -11.63
N ARG A 48 -4.54 -6.85 -11.20
CA ARG A 48 -3.90 -5.74 -11.92
C ARG A 48 -3.39 -6.16 -13.29
N ASP A 49 -2.85 -7.38 -13.42
CA ASP A 49 -2.41 -7.90 -14.71
C ASP A 49 -3.58 -8.19 -15.65
N ALA A 50 -4.74 -8.53 -15.11
CA ALA A 50 -6.02 -8.57 -15.83
C ALA A 50 -6.69 -7.19 -15.99
N GLU A 51 -6.04 -6.10 -15.57
CA GLU A 51 -6.58 -4.73 -15.53
C GLU A 51 -7.93 -4.58 -14.79
N LYS A 52 -8.14 -5.42 -13.78
CA LYS A 52 -9.35 -5.50 -12.96
C LYS A 52 -9.07 -5.13 -11.50
N THR A 53 -10.13 -4.76 -10.80
CA THR A 53 -10.07 -4.57 -9.35
C THR A 53 -9.97 -5.93 -8.64
N CYS A 54 -9.18 -5.99 -7.57
CA CYS A 54 -9.11 -7.19 -6.74
C CYS A 54 -10.43 -7.37 -5.97
N GLU A 55 -11.22 -8.37 -6.31
CA GLU A 55 -12.54 -8.63 -5.70
C GLU A 55 -12.47 -8.92 -4.18
N LYS A 56 -11.30 -9.32 -3.69
CA LYS A 56 -11.07 -9.56 -2.26
C LYS A 56 -10.80 -8.29 -1.48
N CYS A 57 -10.06 -7.35 -2.06
CA CYS A 57 -9.56 -6.17 -1.36
C CYS A 57 -10.25 -4.87 -1.76
N GLN A 58 -10.87 -4.83 -2.93
CA GLN A 58 -11.45 -3.65 -3.56
C GLN A 58 -12.95 -3.86 -3.85
N LYS A 59 -13.69 -4.44 -2.89
CA LYS A 59 -15.15 -4.67 -3.02
C LYS A 59 -15.91 -3.37 -3.23
N ASP A 60 -15.56 -2.34 -2.46
CA ASP A 60 -16.08 -0.98 -2.59
C ASP A 60 -15.04 -0.09 -3.31
N ALA A 61 -14.71 -0.40 -4.56
CA ALA A 61 -13.59 0.22 -5.26
C ALA A 61 -13.74 1.76 -5.39
N SER A 62 -12.83 2.50 -4.73
CA SER A 62 -12.71 3.95 -4.84
C SER A 62 -12.12 4.38 -6.20
N CYS A 63 -12.08 5.70 -6.47
CA CYS A 63 -11.33 6.21 -7.62
C CYS A 63 -9.84 5.84 -7.58
N CYS A 64 -9.25 5.71 -6.38
CA CYS A 64 -7.87 5.26 -6.19
C CYS A 64 -7.72 3.80 -6.63
N ASP A 65 -8.61 2.92 -6.18
CA ASP A 65 -8.60 1.49 -6.52
C ASP A 65 -8.71 1.25 -8.03
N LYS A 66 -9.63 1.97 -8.68
CA LYS A 66 -9.85 1.87 -10.12
C LYS A 66 -8.65 2.34 -10.94
N ALA A 67 -7.92 3.36 -10.48
CA ALA A 67 -6.70 3.79 -11.13
C ALA A 67 -5.61 2.72 -11.03
N ILE A 68 -5.43 2.15 -9.83
CA ILE A 68 -4.41 1.14 -9.56
C ILE A 68 -4.67 -0.14 -10.36
N ALA A 69 -5.93 -0.57 -10.47
CA ALA A 69 -6.33 -1.69 -11.33
C ALA A 69 -5.86 -1.52 -12.78
N LYS A 70 -5.87 -0.28 -13.29
CA LYS A 70 -5.41 0.08 -14.64
C LYS A 70 -3.92 0.42 -14.71
N LYS A 71 -3.12 -0.01 -13.72
CA LYS A 71 -1.68 0.28 -13.61
C LYS A 71 -1.35 1.78 -13.65
N LYS A 72 -2.27 2.63 -13.13
CA LYS A 72 -2.16 4.09 -13.11
C LYS A 72 -2.29 4.64 -11.69
N ASP A 73 -1.77 5.84 -11.47
CA ASP A 73 -2.06 6.62 -10.28
C ASP A 73 -3.35 7.43 -10.45
N CYS A 74 -4.07 7.67 -9.34
CA CYS A 74 -5.27 8.49 -9.38
C CYS A 74 -4.89 9.96 -9.66
N THR A 75 -5.50 10.55 -10.67
CA THR A 75 -5.12 11.87 -11.19
C THR A 75 -5.78 13.03 -10.47
N HIS A 76 -6.74 12.78 -9.57
CA HIS A 76 -7.38 13.83 -8.79
C HIS A 76 -6.38 14.61 -7.95
N ALA A 77 -6.55 15.93 -7.87
CA ALA A 77 -5.69 16.81 -7.08
C ALA A 77 -5.52 16.30 -5.63
N CYS A 78 -6.63 15.95 -4.98
CA CYS A 78 -6.63 15.41 -3.62
C CYS A 78 -5.84 14.09 -3.46
N CYS A 79 -5.72 13.29 -4.52
CA CYS A 79 -4.97 12.04 -4.51
C CYS A 79 -3.48 12.30 -4.74
N LYS A 80 -3.14 13.21 -5.67
CA LYS A 80 -1.76 13.62 -5.92
C LYS A 80 -1.12 14.24 -4.67
N GLU A 81 -1.85 15.09 -3.95
CA GLU A 81 -1.39 15.69 -2.69
C GLU A 81 -1.13 14.62 -1.63
N ALA A 82 -2.09 13.71 -1.43
CA ALA A 82 -1.94 12.64 -0.47
C ALA A 82 -0.74 11.74 -0.78
N THR A 83 -0.54 11.35 -2.04
CA THR A 83 0.63 10.54 -2.45
C THR A 83 1.96 11.28 -2.25
N LYS A 84 2.02 12.60 -2.47
CA LYS A 84 3.22 13.40 -2.17
C LYS A 84 3.57 13.36 -0.67
N GLU A 85 2.54 13.36 0.19
CA GLU A 85 2.69 13.21 1.64
C GLU A 85 2.88 11.75 2.09
N LYS A 86 2.93 10.80 1.14
CA LYS A 86 2.95 9.36 1.38
C LYS A 86 1.76 8.85 2.21
N LYS A 87 0.60 9.48 2.05
CA LYS A 87 -0.65 9.20 2.76
C LYS A 87 -1.73 8.72 1.82
N VAL A 88 -2.71 8.03 2.37
CA VAL A 88 -3.94 7.68 1.66
C VAL A 88 -4.82 8.91 1.53
N CYS A 89 -5.45 9.09 0.36
CA CYS A 89 -6.40 10.16 0.15
C CYS A 89 -7.66 9.93 1.00
N GLN A 90 -7.79 10.63 2.13
CA GLN A 90 -8.92 10.50 3.04
C GLN A 90 -10.24 10.99 2.45
N LYS A 91 -10.19 11.89 1.45
CA LYS A 91 -11.40 12.33 0.73
C LYS A 91 -12.05 11.18 -0.06
N CYS A 92 -11.23 10.29 -0.61
CA CYS A 92 -11.66 9.19 -1.46
C CYS A 92 -11.74 7.85 -0.72
N ASN A 93 -11.02 7.71 0.39
CA ASN A 93 -10.93 6.49 1.20
C ASN A 93 -11.26 6.85 2.66
N LYS A 94 -12.48 7.32 2.88
CA LYS A 94 -12.95 7.66 4.23
C LYS A 94 -12.98 6.41 5.08
N LYS A 95 -12.62 6.51 6.36
CA LYS A 95 -12.87 5.43 7.32
C LYS A 95 -14.38 5.19 7.38
N LYS A 96 -14.82 3.94 7.25
CA LYS A 96 -16.14 3.57 7.76
C LYS A 96 -16.03 3.73 9.28
N GLU A 97 -16.74 4.71 9.83
CA GLU A 97 -16.90 4.82 11.28
C GLU A 97 -17.55 3.52 11.76
N ALA A 98 -16.99 2.93 12.81
CA ALA A 98 -17.57 1.74 13.42
C ALA A 98 -18.91 2.16 14.02
N ALA A 99 -20.00 1.77 13.36
CA ALA A 99 -21.35 1.83 13.90
C ALA A 99 -21.52 0.75 14.97
#